data_AF-A0A7K8KK40-F1
#
_entry.id   AF-A0A7K8KK40-F1
#
_cell.length_a   1.000
_cell.length_b   1.000
_cell.length_c   1.000
_cell.angle_alpha   90.00
_cell.angle_beta   90.00
_cell.angle_gamma   90.00
#
_symmetry.space_group_name_H-M   'P 1'
#
loop_
_entity.id
_entity.type
_entity.pdbx_description
1 polymer ?
#
loop_
_entity_poly.entity_id
_entity_poly.type
_entity_poly.pdbx_seq_one_letter_code
_entity_poly.pdbx_strand_id
1 'polypeptide(L)' 'PGPQRGECVCGRCRCHEGFGGSGCGCPLGRGGCLSGGQECSGHGRCVCGSCVCQPGYVGPLCAHCPSCHTPCQRLR' A
#
# COMPACT_ATOMS: atom_id res chain seq x y z
N PRO A 1 -19.52 -1.35 -0.31
CA PRO A 1 -19.50 -2.73 -0.86
C PRO A 1 -20.19 -2.78 -2.23
N GLY A 2 -19.41 -2.68 -3.31
CA GLY A 2 -19.95 -2.91 -4.65
C GLY A 2 -20.07 -4.41 -4.90
N PRO A 3 -21.10 -4.89 -5.63
CA PRO A 3 -21.36 -6.32 -5.88
C PRO A 3 -20.23 -7.07 -6.62
N GLN A 4 -19.15 -6.37 -7.00
CA GLN A 4 -18.04 -6.90 -7.79
C GLN A 4 -16.83 -7.32 -6.92
N ARG A 5 -16.87 -7.09 -5.60
CA ARG A 5 -15.71 -7.34 -4.71
C ARG A 5 -15.99 -8.36 -3.60
N GLY A 6 -17.27 -8.66 -3.37
CA GLY A 6 -17.70 -9.69 -2.44
C GLY A 6 -19.22 -9.75 -2.36
N GLU A 7 -19.70 -10.80 -1.71
CA GLU A 7 -21.12 -11.07 -1.47
C GLU A 7 -21.44 -10.88 0.02
N CYS A 8 -22.60 -10.31 0.33
CA CYS A 8 -23.08 -10.25 1.71
C CYS A 8 -23.81 -11.55 2.07
N VAL A 9 -23.33 -12.27 3.06
CA VAL A 9 -23.92 -13.53 3.55
C VAL A 9 -24.18 -13.39 5.05
N CYS A 10 -25.45 -13.42 5.46
CA CYS A 10 -25.89 -13.30 6.86
C CYS A 10 -25.27 -12.09 7.61
N GLY A 11 -25.22 -10.93 6.95
CA GLY A 11 -24.69 -9.69 7.55
C GLY A 11 -23.15 -9.59 7.57
N ARG A 12 -22.44 -10.56 7.01
CA ARG A 12 -20.98 -10.52 6.85
C ARG A 12 -20.58 -10.51 5.38
N CYS A 13 -19.58 -9.72 5.01
CA CYS A 13 -19.07 -9.72 3.64
C CYS A 13 -18.13 -10.93 3.43
N ARG A 14 -18.46 -11.78 2.47
CA ARG A 14 -17.60 -12.83 1.91
C ARG A 14 -16.90 -12.27 0.66
N CYS A 15 -15.61 -12.01 0.77
CA CYS A 15 -14.85 -11.37 -0.32
C CYS A 15 -14.54 -12.35 -1.45
N HIS A 16 -14.56 -11.85 -2.69
CA HIS A 16 -14.07 -12.59 -3.85
C HIS A 16 -12.54 -12.69 -3.84
N GLU A 17 -11.97 -13.57 -4.66
CA GLU A 17 -10.51 -13.71 -4.77
C GLU A 17 -9.83 -12.37 -5.04
N GLY A 18 -8.69 -12.15 -4.36
CA GLY A 18 -7.94 -10.91 -4.48
C GLY A 18 -8.50 -9.72 -3.68
N PHE A 19 -9.57 -9.90 -2.91
CA PHE A 19 -10.14 -8.85 -2.03
C PHE A 19 -10.29 -9.31 -0.57
N GLY A 20 -10.19 -8.38 0.36
CA GLY A 20 -10.29 -8.62 1.80
C GLY A 20 -10.82 -7.42 2.58
N GLY A 21 -10.75 -7.53 3.91
CA GLY A 21 -11.30 -6.55 4.85
C GLY A 21 -12.81 -6.70 5.07
N SER A 22 -13.34 -6.02 6.09
CA SER A 22 -14.74 -6.16 6.55
C SER A 22 -15.79 -5.81 5.48
N GLY A 23 -15.43 -4.97 4.49
CA GLY A 23 -16.28 -4.58 3.37
C GLY A 23 -15.75 -5.00 2.00
N CYS A 24 -14.75 -5.88 1.92
CA CYS A 24 -14.12 -6.35 0.68
C CYS A 24 -13.55 -5.23 -0.21
N GLY A 25 -13.24 -4.07 0.36
CA GLY A 25 -12.65 -2.93 -0.36
C GLY A 25 -11.13 -3.02 -0.49
N CYS A 26 -10.49 -3.94 0.22
CA CYS A 26 -9.03 -4.05 0.31
C CYS A 26 -8.52 -5.02 -0.76
N PRO A 27 -7.88 -4.57 -1.86
CA PRO A 27 -7.21 -5.50 -2.76
C PRO A 27 -6.05 -6.18 -2.03
N LEU A 28 -6.02 -7.51 -2.09
CA LEU A 28 -4.96 -8.37 -1.56
C LEU A 28 -3.74 -8.42 -2.48
N GLY A 29 -3.91 -7.99 -3.74
CA GLY A 29 -2.83 -7.89 -4.70
C GLY A 29 -1.80 -6.84 -4.30
N ARG A 30 -0.51 -7.21 -4.35
CA ARG A 30 0.61 -6.31 -4.07
C ARG A 30 1.04 -5.45 -5.27
N GLY A 31 0.42 -5.63 -6.43
CA GLY A 31 0.84 -4.97 -7.69
C GLY A 31 0.93 -3.45 -7.59
N GLY A 32 -0.01 -2.79 -6.89
CA GLY A 32 0.02 -1.34 -6.67
C GLY A 32 1.09 -0.84 -5.71
N CYS A 33 1.77 -1.74 -5.01
CA CYS A 33 2.79 -1.43 -4.02
C CYS A 33 4.21 -1.78 -4.48
N LEU A 34 4.38 -2.43 -5.62
CA LEU A 34 5.71 -2.86 -6.08
C LEU A 34 6.35 -1.79 -6.95
N SER A 35 7.56 -1.37 -6.57
CA SER A 35 8.41 -0.45 -7.33
C SER A 35 9.70 -1.18 -7.70
N GLY A 36 9.88 -1.55 -8.97
CA GLY A 36 11.08 -2.28 -9.43
C GLY A 36 11.31 -3.62 -8.71
N GLY A 37 10.26 -4.26 -8.21
CA GLY A 37 10.34 -5.49 -7.41
C GLY A 37 10.42 -5.28 -5.90
N GLN A 38 10.50 -4.03 -5.43
CA GLN A 38 10.56 -3.71 -3.99
C GLN A 38 9.20 -3.17 -3.50
N GLU A 39 8.68 -3.74 -2.42
CA GLU A 39 7.42 -3.29 -1.80
C GLU A 39 7.62 -1.89 -1.19
N CYS A 40 6.83 -0.92 -1.64
CA CYS A 40 6.83 0.47 -1.17
C CYS A 40 8.24 1.09 -1.18
N SER A 41 9.02 0.78 -2.21
CA SER A 41 10.42 1.19 -2.35
C SER A 41 11.29 0.82 -1.15
N GLY A 42 10.85 -0.12 -0.30
CA GLY A 42 11.53 -0.54 0.93
C GLY A 42 11.30 0.41 2.12
N HIS A 43 10.48 1.44 1.93
CA HIS A 43 10.27 2.53 2.88
C HIS A 43 8.84 2.57 3.43
N GLY A 44 8.16 1.43 3.44
CA GLY A 44 6.77 1.33 3.85
C GLY A 44 6.28 -0.11 3.84
N ARG A 45 4.98 -0.25 4.10
CA ARG A 45 4.28 -1.54 4.03
C ARG A 45 3.07 -1.43 3.12
N CYS A 46 2.83 -2.46 2.31
CA CYS A 46 1.64 -2.51 1.48
C CYS A 46 0.41 -2.86 2.34
N VAL A 47 -0.58 -1.98 2.37
CA VAL A 47 -1.86 -2.18 3.05
C VAL A 47 -2.97 -1.89 2.05
N CYS A 48 -3.76 -2.93 1.71
CA CYS A 48 -4.88 -2.81 0.77
C CYS A 48 -4.49 -2.22 -0.59
N GLY A 49 -3.36 -2.67 -1.15
CA GLY A 49 -2.84 -2.21 -2.43
C GLY A 49 -2.33 -0.76 -2.44
N SER A 50 -2.18 -0.14 -1.27
CA SER A 50 -1.61 1.19 -1.08
C SER A 50 -0.44 1.14 -0.11
N CYS A 51 0.59 1.94 -0.33
CA CYS A 51 1.74 1.98 0.57
C CYS A 51 1.49 2.89 1.77
N VAL A 52 1.72 2.35 2.96
CA VAL A 52 1.85 3.12 4.21
C VAL A 52 3.32 3.39 4.43
N CYS A 53 3.73 4.64 4.23
CA CYS A 53 5.13 5.04 4.30
C CYS A 53 5.64 5.18 5.74
N GLN A 54 6.92 4.89 5.92
CA GLN A 54 7.65 5.22 7.13
C GLN A 54 7.77 6.75 7.27
N PRO A 55 7.91 7.28 8.50
CA PRO A 55 8.08 8.71 8.73
C PRO A 55 9.22 9.30 7.89
N GLY A 56 8.95 10.43 7.22
CA GLY A 56 9.92 11.10 6.34
C GLY A 56 9.83 10.68 4.86
N TYR A 57 9.16 9.57 4.55
CA TYR A 57 8.91 9.13 3.18
C TYR A 57 7.47 9.44 2.73
N VAL A 58 7.34 9.79 1.45
CA VAL A 58 6.08 10.24 0.86
C VAL A 58 5.91 9.68 -0.56
N GLY A 59 4.69 9.84 -1.08
CA GLY A 59 4.30 9.39 -2.42
C GLY A 59 3.67 7.99 -2.42
N PRO A 60 3.12 7.57 -3.57
CA PRO A 60 2.32 6.34 -3.68
C PRO A 60 3.12 5.06 -3.42
N LEU A 61 4.44 5.11 -3.59
CA LEU A 61 5.36 4.00 -3.37
C LEU A 61 6.44 4.33 -2.33
N CYS A 62 6.27 5.39 -1.54
CA CYS A 62 7.24 5.83 -0.53
C CYS A 62 8.67 6.08 -1.06
N ALA A 63 8.80 6.39 -2.35
CA ALA A 63 10.10 6.57 -3.01
C ALA A 63 10.74 7.93 -2.71
N HIS A 64 9.95 8.91 -2.30
CA HIS A 64 10.43 10.27 -2.07
C HIS A 64 10.64 10.53 -0.59
N CYS A 65 11.77 11.13 -0.23
CA CYS A 65 12.03 11.55 1.14
C CYS A 65 12.44 13.03 1.17
N PRO A 66 11.49 13.96 1.37
CA PRO A 66 11.75 15.40 1.37
C PRO A 66 12.80 15.81 2.41
N SER A 67 12.85 15.08 3.53
CA SER A 67 13.79 15.32 4.62
C SER A 67 15.14 14.65 4.41
N CYS A 68 15.26 13.71 3.48
CA CYS A 68 16.54 13.08 3.12
C CYS A 68 17.36 13.96 2.17
N HIS A 69 16.81 15.09 1.71
CA HIS A 69 17.54 16.09 0.93
C HIS A 69 18.57 16.87 1.74
N THR A 70 18.78 16.59 3.04
CA THR A 70 20.03 17.03 3.67
C THR A 70 21.18 16.27 3.02
N PRO A 71 22.03 16.95 2.22
CA PRO A 71 23.16 16.27 1.63
C PRO A 71 24.12 15.97 2.77
N CYS A 72 24.17 14.71 3.22
CA CYS A 72 25.37 14.15 3.86
C CYS A 72 26.55 14.05 2.87
N GLN A 73 26.54 14.83 1.78
CA GLN A 73 27.57 14.90 0.75
C GLN A 73 28.44 16.16 0.87
N ARG A 74 28.19 17.04 1.85
CA ARG A 74 28.99 18.27 2.06
C ARG A 74 29.76 18.30 3.38
N LEU A 75 30.06 17.11 3.93
CA LEU A 75 31.06 16.96 4.99
C LEU A 75 32.23 16.12 4.47
N ARG A 76 32.86 16.59 3.40
CA ARG A 76 34.30 16.44 3.13
C ARG A 76 34.73 17.31 1.96
#